data_AF-A0A497LNH1-F1
#
_entry.id   AF-A0A497LNH1-F1
#
_cell.length_a   1.000
_cell.length_b   1.000
_cell.length_c   1.000
_cell.angle_alpha   90.00
_cell.angle_beta   90.00
_cell.angle_gamma   90.00
#
_symmetry.space_group_name_H-M   'P 1'
#
loop_
_entity.id
_entity.type
_entity.pdbx_description
1 polymer ?
#
loop_
_entity_poly.entity_id
_entity_poly.type
_entity_poly.pdbx_seq_one_letter_code
_entity_poly.pdbx_strand_id
1 'polypeptide(L)'
;MLDIEQLKKDLGQYSSTVGSFWKPKVGRNYIRILPPWKPDTHLFYKPVRLHWVGSRSVLCTPGNCIVCSMLQDPVLAPSLEGKINTINRFLVNMVDLEDKDSGVHVWAMPPIIWNQFAQFCIDPQWGDLTDSKTGRNVTVVREGSGVKSTKYQIIPDPQQTEVDPQLLTKMHDLDKIYTKATPEYIISLLQDESIDVAVAPLGSQPASAPQQPTPVPQQPTQPQAPSTPAPQQPTPTPVPQQPTQPQASSTPVPQQPAQPQTPQTGFDPQKVKDALNRLMGQK
;
A
#
# COMPACT_ATOMS: atom_id res chain seq x y z
N MET A 1 -13.64 -13.61 -37.95
CA MET A 1 -14.48 -13.99 -36.80
C MET A 1 -13.64 -13.79 -35.56
N LEU A 2 -14.17 -13.12 -34.53
CA LEU A 2 -13.44 -12.89 -33.28
C LEU A 2 -13.15 -14.24 -32.61
N ASP A 3 -11.87 -14.53 -32.33
CA ASP A 3 -11.46 -15.78 -31.68
C ASP A 3 -11.68 -15.66 -30.17
N ILE A 4 -12.83 -16.16 -29.72
CA ILE A 4 -13.27 -16.09 -28.33
C ILE A 4 -12.36 -16.92 -27.41
N GLU A 5 -11.75 -17.99 -27.90
CA GLU A 5 -10.89 -18.86 -27.09
C GLU A 5 -9.49 -18.26 -26.92
N GLN A 6 -8.93 -17.68 -27.99
CA GLN A 6 -7.70 -16.89 -27.89
C GLN A 6 -7.92 -15.63 -27.02
N LEU A 7 -9.07 -14.95 -27.14
CA LEU A 7 -9.39 -13.80 -26.31
C LEU A 7 -9.54 -14.16 -24.82
N LYS A 8 -10.18 -15.30 -24.48
CA LYS A 8 -10.25 -15.79 -23.08
C LYS A 8 -8.86 -16.12 -22.54
N LYS A 9 -8.00 -16.72 -23.37
CA LYS A 9 -6.61 -17.05 -23.02
C LYS A 9 -5.79 -15.78 -22.80
N ASP A 10 -5.94 -14.78 -23.67
CA ASP A 10 -5.29 -13.48 -23.55
C ASP A 10 -5.81 -12.72 -22.33
N LEU A 11 -7.12 -12.76 -22.04
CA LEU A 11 -7.71 -12.17 -20.83
C LEU A 11 -7.13 -12.83 -19.55
N GLY A 12 -6.94 -14.15 -19.58
CA GLY A 12 -6.30 -14.91 -18.52
C GLY A 12 -4.81 -14.60 -18.35
N GLN A 13 -4.10 -14.31 -19.45
CA GLN A 13 -2.68 -13.94 -19.46
C GLN A 13 -2.42 -12.47 -19.06
N TYR A 14 -3.35 -11.57 -19.36
CA TYR A 14 -3.28 -10.17 -18.92
C TYR A 14 -3.73 -9.98 -17.47
N SER A 15 -4.36 -11.00 -16.87
CA SER A 15 -4.66 -11.09 -15.45
C SER A 15 -3.59 -11.93 -14.73
N SER A 16 -2.40 -11.34 -14.52
CA SER A 16 -1.21 -11.93 -13.87
C SER A 16 -0.50 -13.06 -14.63
N THR A 17 0.84 -13.07 -14.55
CA THR A 17 1.75 -14.08 -15.15
C THR A 17 1.66 -15.45 -14.50
N VAL A 18 0.97 -15.54 -13.37
CA VAL A 18 0.57 -16.77 -12.69
C VAL A 18 -0.86 -17.10 -13.08
N GLY A 19 -1.23 -18.38 -13.08
CA GLY A 19 -2.65 -18.77 -13.13
C GLY A 19 -3.47 -18.12 -12.00
N SER A 20 -4.74 -18.51 -11.87
CA SER A 20 -5.59 -17.99 -10.79
C SER A 20 -4.91 -18.17 -9.42
N PHE A 21 -4.73 -17.07 -8.67
CA PHE A 21 -4.21 -17.12 -7.30
C PHE A 21 -4.99 -18.13 -6.46
N TRP A 22 -4.29 -18.91 -5.64
CA TRP A 22 -4.93 -19.77 -4.66
C TRP A 22 -5.67 -18.91 -3.62
N LYS A 23 -6.86 -19.36 -3.22
CA LYS A 23 -7.69 -18.70 -2.21
C LYS A 23 -8.22 -19.74 -1.24
N PRO A 24 -8.15 -19.49 0.09
CA PRO A 24 -8.71 -20.41 1.06
C PRO A 24 -10.22 -20.52 0.92
N LYS A 25 -10.71 -21.75 0.86
CA LYS A 25 -12.13 -22.12 0.94
C LYS A 25 -12.65 -21.81 2.35
N VAL A 26 -13.96 -21.65 2.50
CA VAL A 26 -14.59 -21.62 3.84
C VAL A 26 -14.31 -22.97 4.51
N GLY A 27 -13.94 -22.94 5.80
CA GLY A 27 -13.58 -24.12 6.57
C GLY A 27 -12.08 -24.27 6.74
N ARG A 28 -11.62 -25.52 6.86
CA ARG A 28 -10.20 -25.86 7.03
C ARG A 28 -9.55 -26.00 5.66
N ASN A 29 -8.34 -25.48 5.52
CA ASN A 29 -7.52 -25.61 4.32
C ASN A 29 -6.15 -26.10 4.79
N TYR A 30 -5.75 -27.29 4.36
CA TYR A 30 -4.47 -27.87 4.76
C TYR A 30 -3.40 -27.57 3.72
N ILE A 31 -2.36 -26.83 4.12
CA ILE A 31 -1.41 -26.24 3.17
C ILE A 31 0.03 -26.36 3.66
N ARG A 32 0.97 -26.16 2.72
CA ARG A 32 2.38 -25.90 3.02
C ARG A 32 2.81 -24.57 2.40
N ILE A 33 3.26 -23.63 3.21
CA ILE A 33 3.97 -22.43 2.73
C ILE A 33 5.42 -22.80 2.46
N LEU A 34 5.93 -22.40 1.30
CA LEU A 34 7.26 -22.77 0.81
C LEU A 34 8.34 -21.77 1.27
N PRO A 35 9.62 -22.19 1.29
CA PRO A 35 10.75 -21.32 1.64
C PRO A 35 10.97 -20.19 0.61
N PRO A 36 11.96 -19.31 0.83
CA PRO A 36 12.37 -18.32 -0.16
C PRO A 36 12.54 -18.89 -1.59
N TRP A 37 11.97 -18.21 -2.58
CA TRP A 37 11.90 -18.70 -3.97
C TRP A 37 13.19 -18.48 -4.77
N LYS A 38 14.16 -17.78 -4.19
CA LYS A 38 15.47 -17.49 -4.78
C LYS A 38 16.56 -17.38 -3.70
N PRO A 39 17.81 -17.76 -3.98
CA PRO A 39 18.86 -17.82 -2.95
C PRO A 39 19.24 -16.46 -2.34
N ASP A 40 19.06 -15.38 -3.11
CA ASP A 40 19.36 -14.00 -2.72
C ASP A 40 18.25 -13.35 -1.88
N THR A 41 17.10 -14.02 -1.71
CA THR A 41 16.04 -13.53 -0.82
C THR A 41 15.99 -14.36 0.45
N HIS A 42 15.98 -13.68 1.60
CA HIS A 42 15.87 -14.33 2.90
C HIS A 42 14.42 -14.39 3.40
N LEU A 43 13.47 -13.85 2.63
CA LEU A 43 12.06 -13.83 2.99
C LEU A 43 11.28 -14.80 2.11
N PHE A 44 10.44 -15.63 2.71
CA PHE A 44 9.54 -16.53 1.98
C PHE A 44 8.38 -15.80 1.27
N TYR A 45 8.29 -14.47 1.44
CA TYR A 45 7.19 -13.65 0.95
C TYR A 45 7.66 -12.38 0.26
N LYS A 46 6.80 -11.84 -0.62
CA LYS A 46 6.94 -10.50 -1.19
C LYS A 46 5.77 -9.61 -0.75
N PRO A 47 6.00 -8.49 -0.02
CA PRO A 47 4.94 -7.55 0.30
C PRO A 47 4.53 -6.78 -0.97
N VAL A 48 3.22 -6.66 -1.19
CA VAL A 48 2.65 -5.86 -2.27
C VAL A 48 1.50 -5.02 -1.73
N ARG A 49 1.38 -3.81 -2.26
CA ARG A 49 0.22 -2.94 -2.06
C ARG A 49 -0.52 -2.85 -3.38
N LEU A 50 -1.83 -3.04 -3.36
CA LEU A 50 -2.68 -3.09 -4.55
C LEU A 50 -3.79 -2.05 -4.41
N HIS A 51 -4.05 -1.33 -5.49
CA HIS A 51 -5.25 -0.51 -5.62
C HIS A 51 -6.26 -1.26 -6.48
N TRP A 52 -7.44 -1.52 -5.94
CA TRP A 52 -8.57 -2.09 -6.65
C TRP A 52 -9.42 -0.98 -7.23
N VAL A 53 -9.60 -1.02 -8.54
CA VAL A 53 -10.51 -0.17 -9.31
C VAL A 53 -11.58 -1.12 -9.84
N GLY A 54 -12.75 -1.09 -9.22
CA GLY A 54 -13.77 -2.11 -9.42
C GLY A 54 -13.26 -3.52 -9.09
N SER A 55 -13.35 -4.42 -10.07
CA SER A 55 -12.90 -5.82 -9.95
C SER A 55 -11.43 -6.04 -10.34
N ARG A 56 -10.71 -5.00 -10.76
CA ARG A 56 -9.33 -5.11 -11.25
C ARG A 56 -8.36 -4.45 -10.28
N SER A 57 -7.19 -5.06 -10.09
CA SER A 57 -6.16 -4.53 -9.21
C SER A 57 -4.93 -4.06 -9.97
N VAL A 58 -4.36 -2.94 -9.56
CA VAL A 58 -3.04 -2.47 -10.03
C VAL A 58 -2.04 -2.43 -8.89
N LEU A 59 -0.78 -2.75 -9.21
CA LEU A 59 0.32 -2.66 -8.26
C LEU A 59 0.59 -1.20 -7.89
N CYS A 60 0.56 -0.90 -6.59
CA CYS A 60 1.07 0.35 -6.07
C CYS A 60 2.60 0.36 -6.18
N THR A 61 3.14 1.40 -6.81
CA THR A 61 4.57 1.68 -6.90
C THR A 61 4.93 2.88 -6.01
N PRO A 62 5.31 2.69 -4.73
CA PRO A 62 5.58 3.79 -3.80
C PRO A 62 6.53 4.83 -4.39
N GLY A 63 6.23 6.11 -4.17
CA GLY A 63 7.00 7.24 -4.72
C GLY A 63 6.71 7.56 -6.20
N ASN A 64 6.07 6.68 -6.96
CA ASN A 64 5.73 6.90 -8.37
C ASN A 64 4.42 6.17 -8.76
N CYS A 65 3.41 6.21 -7.90
CA CYS A 65 2.12 5.53 -8.12
C CYS A 65 1.06 6.56 -8.49
N ILE A 66 0.58 6.49 -9.74
CA ILE A 66 -0.45 7.41 -10.26
C ILE A 66 -1.74 7.34 -9.43
N VAL A 67 -2.17 6.13 -9.03
CA VAL A 67 -3.38 5.99 -8.21
C VAL A 67 -3.21 6.63 -6.83
N CYS A 68 -2.03 6.51 -6.20
CA CYS A 68 -1.75 7.24 -4.95
C CYS A 68 -1.77 8.75 -5.17
N SER A 69 -1.19 9.25 -6.26
CA SER A 69 -1.22 10.68 -6.58
C SER A 69 -2.66 11.18 -6.77
N MET A 70 -3.50 10.42 -7.48
CA MET A 70 -4.91 10.74 -7.67
C MET A 70 -5.71 10.73 -6.35
N LEU A 71 -5.43 9.78 -5.46
CA LEU A 71 -6.07 9.69 -4.14
C LEU A 71 -5.63 10.80 -3.17
N GLN A 72 -4.52 11.48 -3.44
CA GLN A 72 -4.01 12.61 -2.65
C GLN A 72 -4.37 13.98 -3.25
N ASP A 73 -4.81 14.00 -4.50
CA ASP A 73 -5.18 15.23 -5.20
C ASP A 73 -6.53 15.75 -4.67
N PRO A 74 -6.63 17.01 -4.23
CA PRO A 74 -7.84 17.54 -3.60
C PRO A 74 -9.04 17.66 -4.56
N VAL A 75 -8.81 17.69 -5.87
CA VAL A 75 -9.85 17.78 -6.89
C VAL A 75 -10.34 16.38 -7.27
N LEU A 76 -9.42 15.41 -7.40
CA LEU A 76 -9.75 14.06 -7.81
C LEU A 76 -10.19 13.15 -6.65
N ALA A 77 -9.58 13.27 -5.48
CA ALA A 77 -9.85 12.37 -4.35
C ALA A 77 -11.35 12.21 -4.01
N PRO A 78 -12.18 13.28 -4.01
CA PRO A 78 -13.62 13.14 -3.75
C PRO A 78 -14.36 12.22 -4.75
N SER A 79 -13.93 12.15 -6.02
CA SER A 79 -14.59 11.30 -7.02
C SER A 79 -14.17 9.82 -6.95
N LEU A 80 -13.06 9.56 -6.24
CA LEU A 80 -12.45 8.23 -6.04
C LEU A 80 -12.80 7.59 -4.69
N GLU A 81 -13.32 8.39 -3.75
CA GLU A 81 -13.67 7.93 -2.42
C GLU A 81 -14.69 6.79 -2.48
N GLY A 82 -14.40 5.71 -1.74
CA GLY A 82 -15.22 4.49 -1.74
C GLY A 82 -15.16 3.64 -3.02
N LYS A 83 -14.59 4.15 -4.12
CA LYS A 83 -14.46 3.45 -5.40
C LYS A 83 -13.12 2.74 -5.58
N ILE A 84 -12.07 3.29 -4.97
CA ILE A 84 -10.75 2.66 -4.96
C ILE A 84 -10.49 2.04 -3.60
N ASN A 85 -10.33 0.71 -3.57
CA ASN A 85 -9.94 0.01 -2.36
C ASN A 85 -8.45 -0.30 -2.36
N THR A 86 -7.72 0.16 -1.35
CA THR A 86 -6.29 -0.10 -1.25
C THR A 86 -6.03 -1.20 -0.23
N ILE A 87 -5.33 -2.25 -0.65
CA ILE A 87 -5.04 -3.41 0.21
C ILE A 87 -3.54 -3.71 0.23
N ASN A 88 -3.08 -4.25 1.35
CA ASN A 88 -1.77 -4.88 1.47
C ASN A 88 -1.93 -6.41 1.38
N ARG A 89 -0.98 -7.07 0.72
CA ARG A 89 -0.89 -8.52 0.62
C ARG A 89 0.55 -8.97 0.71
N PHE A 90 0.74 -10.22 1.11
CA PHE A 90 2.02 -10.89 1.12
C PHE A 90 1.93 -12.04 0.13
N LEU A 91 2.63 -11.92 -1.00
CA LEU A 91 2.70 -13.03 -1.95
C LEU A 91 3.57 -14.11 -1.36
N VAL A 92 3.10 -15.35 -1.42
CA VAL A 92 3.86 -16.53 -0.99
C VAL A 92 3.69 -17.64 -2.01
N ASN A 93 4.72 -18.46 -2.17
CA ASN A 93 4.61 -19.76 -2.81
C ASN A 93 4.03 -20.75 -1.79
N MET A 94 3.07 -21.58 -2.22
CA MET A 94 2.43 -22.56 -1.35
C MET A 94 1.96 -23.79 -2.14
N VAL A 95 1.66 -24.85 -1.40
CA VAL A 95 1.10 -26.10 -1.91
C VAL A 95 -0.21 -26.36 -1.18
N ASP A 96 -1.26 -26.70 -1.93
CA ASP A 96 -2.50 -27.21 -1.39
C ASP A 96 -2.32 -28.71 -1.11
N LEU A 97 -2.31 -29.11 0.15
CA LEU A 97 -2.06 -30.50 0.54
C LEU A 97 -3.33 -31.36 0.42
N GLU A 98 -4.50 -30.74 0.27
CA GLU A 98 -5.76 -31.42 -0.01
C GLU A 98 -5.92 -31.73 -1.51
N ASP A 99 -5.15 -31.07 -2.37
CA ASP A 99 -5.10 -31.27 -3.82
C ASP A 99 -3.65 -31.48 -4.30
N LYS A 100 -3.17 -32.72 -4.13
CA LYS A 100 -1.76 -33.09 -4.38
C LYS A 100 -1.31 -32.87 -5.83
N ASP A 101 -2.25 -32.91 -6.78
CA ASP A 101 -1.94 -32.76 -8.21
C ASP A 101 -1.88 -31.29 -8.65
N SER A 102 -2.29 -30.37 -7.78
CA SER A 102 -2.39 -28.94 -8.10
C SER A 102 -1.03 -28.22 -8.17
N GLY A 103 0.03 -28.79 -7.62
CA GLY A 103 1.38 -28.25 -7.68
C GLY A 103 1.60 -26.99 -6.81
N VAL A 104 2.53 -26.12 -7.24
CA VAL A 104 2.86 -24.89 -6.51
C VAL A 104 1.98 -23.73 -6.99
N HIS A 105 1.32 -23.08 -6.05
CA HIS A 105 0.50 -21.90 -6.27
C HIS A 105 1.11 -20.66 -5.67
N VAL A 106 0.64 -19.50 -6.15
CA VAL A 106 0.85 -18.23 -5.46
C VAL A 106 -0.40 -17.87 -4.70
N TRP A 107 -0.23 -17.50 -3.44
CA TRP A 107 -1.27 -16.94 -2.61
C TRP A 107 -0.97 -15.48 -2.29
N ALA A 108 -1.90 -14.58 -2.62
CA ALA A 108 -1.91 -13.22 -2.10
C ALA A 108 -2.46 -13.22 -0.67
N MET A 109 -1.61 -13.57 0.29
CA MET A 109 -1.98 -13.77 1.69
C MET A 109 -2.39 -12.44 2.36
N PRO A 110 -3.55 -12.39 3.05
CA PRO A 110 -3.95 -11.24 3.84
C PRO A 110 -3.00 -10.96 5.03
N PRO A 111 -2.83 -9.69 5.45
CA PRO A 111 -1.92 -9.33 6.54
C PRO A 111 -2.21 -10.02 7.87
N ILE A 112 -3.49 -10.25 8.19
CA ILE A 112 -3.87 -10.93 9.43
C ILE A 112 -3.35 -12.37 9.49
N ILE A 113 -3.36 -13.08 8.36
CA ILE A 113 -2.85 -14.45 8.28
C ILE A 113 -1.33 -14.43 8.31
N TRP A 114 -0.71 -13.55 7.52
CA TRP A 114 0.74 -13.38 7.52
C TRP A 114 1.27 -13.10 8.92
N ASN A 115 0.61 -12.22 9.69
CA ASN A 115 1.03 -11.88 11.04
C ASN A 115 0.95 -13.10 11.98
N GLN A 116 -0.16 -13.85 11.96
CA GLN A 116 -0.28 -15.08 12.76
C GLN A 116 0.80 -16.11 12.37
N PHE A 117 1.02 -16.33 11.07
CA PHE A 117 2.03 -17.25 10.59
C PHE A 117 3.45 -16.82 10.99
N ALA A 118 3.78 -15.54 10.82
CA ALA A 118 5.08 -14.98 11.19
C ALA A 118 5.33 -15.07 12.70
N GLN A 119 4.29 -14.89 13.54
CA GLN A 119 4.38 -15.07 14.99
C GLN A 119 4.79 -16.50 15.37
N PHE A 120 4.28 -17.52 14.67
CA PHE A 120 4.76 -18.89 14.85
C PHE A 120 6.21 -19.05 14.38
N CYS A 121 6.59 -18.45 13.24
CA CYS A 121 7.98 -18.57 12.75
C CYS A 121 9.02 -18.00 13.72
N ILE A 122 8.69 -16.94 14.46
CA ILE A 122 9.60 -16.30 15.43
C ILE A 122 9.53 -16.92 16.83
N ASP A 123 8.53 -17.75 17.10
CA ASP A 123 8.42 -18.49 18.36
C ASP A 123 9.46 -19.62 18.36
N PRO A 124 10.40 -19.65 19.33
CA PRO A 124 11.43 -20.70 19.41
C PRO A 124 10.89 -22.12 19.50
N GLN A 125 9.67 -22.32 20.02
CA GLN A 125 9.04 -23.64 20.07
C GLN A 125 8.73 -24.19 18.67
N TRP A 126 8.38 -23.29 17.75
CA TRP A 126 7.90 -23.65 16.42
C TRP A 126 8.98 -23.52 15.36
N GLY A 127 9.77 -22.45 15.41
CA GLY A 127 10.83 -22.15 14.46
C GLY A 127 10.31 -21.87 13.04
N ASP A 128 11.20 -21.87 12.06
CA ASP A 128 10.84 -21.59 10.66
C ASP A 128 9.89 -22.65 10.08
N LEU A 129 8.60 -22.32 9.99
CA LEU A 129 7.58 -23.18 9.41
C LEU A 129 7.79 -23.43 7.91
N THR A 130 8.55 -22.58 7.21
CA THR A 130 8.76 -22.65 5.76
C THR A 130 9.96 -23.49 5.37
N ASP A 131 10.82 -23.87 6.32
CA ASP A 131 12.06 -24.60 6.03
C ASP A 131 11.79 -25.87 5.21
N SER A 132 12.62 -26.11 4.20
CA SER A 132 12.39 -27.19 3.24
C SER A 132 12.53 -28.60 3.85
N LYS A 133 13.29 -28.75 4.94
CA LYS A 133 13.60 -30.05 5.56
C LYS A 133 12.86 -30.27 6.87
N THR A 134 12.73 -29.21 7.65
CA THR A 134 12.28 -29.20 9.05
C THR A 134 11.10 -28.26 9.28
N GLY A 135 10.57 -27.63 8.24
CA GLY A 135 9.37 -26.81 8.33
C GLY A 135 8.11 -27.65 8.58
N ARG A 136 6.95 -26.99 8.62
CA ARG A 136 5.70 -27.60 9.08
C ARG A 136 4.56 -27.27 8.11
N ASN A 137 3.66 -28.23 7.98
CA ASN A 137 2.39 -27.98 7.31
C ASN A 137 1.48 -27.18 8.24
N VAL A 138 0.48 -26.52 7.67
CA VAL A 138 -0.38 -25.60 8.41
C VAL A 138 -1.83 -25.77 7.96
N THR A 139 -2.74 -25.81 8.93
CA THR A 139 -4.16 -25.61 8.64
C THR A 139 -4.52 -24.13 8.74
N VAL A 140 -5.04 -23.57 7.65
CA VAL A 140 -5.70 -22.26 7.63
C VAL A 140 -7.20 -22.48 7.79
N VAL A 141 -7.76 -22.06 8.92
CA VAL A 141 -9.21 -22.04 9.12
C VAL A 141 -9.75 -20.69 8.69
N ARG A 142 -10.72 -20.70 7.78
CA ARG A 142 -11.43 -19.52 7.30
C ARG A 142 -12.91 -19.64 7.65
N GLU A 143 -13.39 -18.71 8.46
CA GLU A 143 -14.81 -18.61 8.78
C GLU A 143 -15.45 -17.42 8.06
N GLY A 144 -16.71 -17.57 7.66
CA GLY A 144 -17.50 -16.51 7.05
C GLY A 144 -17.12 -16.12 5.61
N SER A 145 -17.80 -15.09 5.10
CA SER A 145 -17.56 -14.50 3.78
C SER A 145 -17.69 -12.99 3.84
N GLY A 146 -17.00 -12.26 2.96
CA GLY A 146 -17.04 -10.80 2.91
C GLY A 146 -16.11 -10.10 3.91
N VAL A 147 -16.01 -8.77 3.77
CA VAL A 147 -14.97 -7.95 4.42
C VAL A 147 -15.13 -7.88 5.95
N LYS A 148 -16.38 -7.87 6.45
CA LYS A 148 -16.67 -7.67 7.89
C LYS A 148 -16.81 -8.98 8.68
N SER A 149 -17.03 -10.10 8.02
CA SER A 149 -17.37 -11.38 8.64
C SER A 149 -16.34 -12.48 8.40
N THR A 150 -15.28 -12.22 7.62
CA THR A 150 -14.23 -13.21 7.43
C THR A 150 -13.27 -13.22 8.62
N LYS A 151 -13.10 -14.38 9.26
CA LYS A 151 -12.10 -14.62 10.29
C LYS A 151 -11.11 -15.67 9.83
N TYR A 152 -9.88 -15.58 10.35
CA TYR A 152 -8.80 -16.50 10.03
C TYR A 152 -8.09 -16.98 11.28
N GLN A 153 -7.75 -18.26 11.30
CA GLN A 153 -6.89 -18.89 12.30
C GLN A 153 -5.84 -19.74 11.61
N ILE A 154 -4.60 -19.63 12.07
CA ILE A 154 -3.48 -20.49 11.69
C ILE A 154 -3.24 -21.54 12.78
N ILE A 155 -3.15 -22.80 12.37
CA ILE A 155 -2.85 -23.94 13.25
C ILE A 155 -1.70 -24.73 12.59
N PRO A 156 -0.44 -24.55 13.04
CA PRO A 156 0.67 -25.34 12.54
C PRO A 156 0.62 -26.78 13.04
N ASP A 157 1.11 -27.71 12.23
CA ASP A 157 1.23 -29.10 12.64
C ASP A 157 2.38 -29.28 13.64
N PRO A 158 2.17 -30.05 14.73
CA PRO A 158 3.21 -30.31 15.71
C PRO A 158 4.32 -31.22 15.18
N GLN A 159 4.16 -31.85 14.01
CA GLN A 159 5.19 -32.61 13.33
C GLN A 159 5.87 -31.77 12.24
N GLN A 160 7.19 -31.90 12.12
CA GLN A 160 7.94 -31.37 10.99
C GLN A 160 7.74 -32.26 9.77
N THR A 161 7.82 -31.67 8.58
CA THR A 161 7.65 -32.36 7.31
C THR A 161 8.55 -31.74 6.26
N GLU A 162 9.28 -32.58 5.55
CA GLU A 162 10.11 -32.20 4.42
C GLU A 162 9.24 -31.92 3.17
N VAL A 163 9.61 -30.89 2.41
CA VAL A 163 8.98 -30.57 1.13
C VAL A 163 9.63 -31.39 0.02
N ASP A 164 8.82 -31.95 -0.89
CA ASP A 164 9.32 -32.59 -2.11
C ASP A 164 10.22 -31.63 -2.90
N PRO A 165 11.50 -31.97 -3.13
CA PRO A 165 12.42 -31.13 -3.91
C PRO A 165 11.91 -30.75 -5.30
N GLN A 166 11.04 -31.56 -5.92
CA GLN A 166 10.44 -31.24 -7.22
C GLN A 166 9.46 -30.06 -7.16
N LEU A 167 8.87 -29.78 -6.00
CA LEU A 167 8.01 -28.61 -5.82
C LEU A 167 8.86 -27.34 -5.71
N LEU A 168 10.04 -27.43 -5.11
CA LEU A 168 10.95 -26.29 -4.95
C LEU A 168 11.43 -25.73 -6.29
N THR A 169 11.61 -26.58 -7.31
CA THR A 169 12.00 -26.14 -8.66
C THR A 169 10.86 -25.51 -9.46
N LYS A 170 9.62 -25.64 -8.97
CA LYS A 170 8.39 -25.10 -9.59
C LYS A 170 7.89 -23.83 -8.90
N MET A 171 8.64 -23.30 -7.93
CA MET A 171 8.28 -22.05 -7.25
C MET A 171 8.24 -20.88 -8.23
N HIS A 172 7.22 -20.05 -8.07
CA HIS A 172 7.05 -18.86 -8.89
C HIS A 172 8.00 -17.78 -8.44
N ASP A 173 8.55 -17.04 -9.41
CA ASP A 173 9.30 -15.83 -9.12
C ASP A 173 8.33 -14.75 -8.66
N LEU A 174 8.26 -14.55 -7.34
CA LEU A 174 7.32 -13.60 -6.74
C LEU A 174 7.58 -12.17 -7.22
N ASP A 175 8.77 -11.88 -7.76
CA ASP A 175 9.08 -10.56 -8.29
C ASP A 175 8.33 -10.22 -9.57
N LYS A 176 7.89 -11.24 -10.32
CA LYS A 176 7.29 -11.10 -11.65
C LYS A 176 5.77 -11.24 -11.65
N ILE A 177 5.16 -11.50 -10.49
CA ILE A 177 3.72 -11.78 -10.34
C ILE A 177 2.86 -10.57 -10.71
N TYR A 178 3.25 -9.40 -10.21
CA TYR A 178 2.64 -8.14 -10.60
C TYR A 178 3.63 -7.33 -11.41
N THR A 179 3.18 -6.89 -12.58
CA THR A 179 3.87 -5.90 -13.39
C THR A 179 3.30 -4.52 -13.12
N LYS A 180 4.13 -3.49 -13.33
CA LYS A 180 3.68 -2.10 -13.22
C LYS A 180 2.69 -1.82 -14.36
N ALA A 181 1.48 -1.42 -14.00
CA ALA A 181 0.49 -0.95 -14.96
C ALA A 181 0.93 0.38 -15.61
N THR A 182 0.60 0.56 -16.89
CA THR A 182 0.85 1.82 -17.59
C THR A 182 -0.18 2.89 -17.17
N PRO A 183 0.15 4.19 -17.30
CA PRO A 183 -0.80 5.26 -17.05
C PRO A 183 -2.10 5.11 -17.86
N GLU A 184 -1.99 4.74 -19.13
CA GLU A 184 -3.12 4.60 -20.06
C GLU A 184 -4.07 3.49 -19.61
N TYR A 185 -3.51 2.37 -19.16
CA TYR A 185 -4.30 1.27 -18.61
C TYR A 185 -5.03 1.70 -17.33
N ILE A 186 -4.37 2.43 -16.42
CA ILE A 186 -5.03 2.92 -15.21
C ILE A 186 -6.20 3.85 -15.55
N ILE A 187 -6.04 4.72 -16.54
CA ILE A 187 -7.12 5.60 -17.00
C ILE A 187 -8.28 4.79 -17.57
N SER A 188 -8.00 3.77 -18.40
CA SER A 188 -9.06 2.91 -18.94
C SER A 188 -9.81 2.16 -17.84
N LEU A 189 -9.11 1.72 -16.79
CA LEU A 189 -9.74 1.11 -15.61
C LEU A 189 -10.75 2.05 -14.94
N LEU A 190 -10.39 3.32 -14.78
CA LEU A 190 -11.24 4.33 -14.14
C LEU A 190 -12.47 4.63 -15.02
N GLN A 191 -12.27 4.76 -16.33
CA GLN A 191 -13.36 5.02 -17.29
C GLN A 191 -14.37 3.87 -17.34
N ASP A 192 -13.91 2.62 -17.36
CA ASP A 192 -14.78 1.44 -17.35
C ASP A 192 -15.67 1.39 -16.10
N GLU A 193 -15.17 1.85 -14.95
CA GLU A 193 -15.91 1.95 -13.69
C GLU A 193 -16.76 3.24 -13.59
N SER A 194 -16.92 3.97 -14.70
CA SER A 194 -17.65 5.25 -14.78
C SER A 194 -17.14 6.26 -13.74
N ILE A 195 -15.84 6.24 -13.49
CA ILE A 195 -15.16 7.21 -12.64
C ILE A 195 -14.72 8.36 -13.53
N ASP A 196 -15.55 9.41 -13.55
CA ASP A 196 -15.22 10.64 -14.25
C ASP A 196 -14.04 11.33 -13.55
N VAL A 197 -12.84 11.05 -14.07
CA VAL A 197 -11.67 11.89 -13.84
C VAL A 197 -11.88 13.13 -14.70
N ALA A 198 -12.74 14.04 -14.27
CA ALA A 198 -12.88 15.35 -14.89
C ALA A 198 -11.56 16.09 -14.70
N VAL A 199 -10.63 15.92 -15.64
CA VAL A 199 -9.46 16.77 -15.75
C VAL A 199 -9.99 18.11 -16.23
N ALA A 200 -10.41 18.97 -15.31
CA ALA A 200 -10.75 20.34 -15.65
C ALA A 200 -9.52 20.93 -16.39
N PRO A 201 -9.69 21.42 -17.63
CA PRO A 201 -8.62 22.14 -18.29
C PRO A 201 -8.23 23.29 -17.37
N LEU A 202 -6.93 23.40 -17.05
CA LEU A 202 -6.41 24.60 -16.39
C LEU A 202 -6.44 25.71 -17.44
N GLY A 203 -7.59 26.34 -17.56
CA GLY A 203 -7.92 27.26 -18.64
C GLY A 203 -9.35 27.76 -18.55
N SER A 204 -9.85 28.03 -17.34
CA SER A 204 -11.08 28.78 -17.13
C SER A 204 -11.00 29.48 -15.77
N GLN A 205 -10.06 30.42 -15.66
CA GLN A 205 -10.36 31.55 -14.78
C GLN A 205 -11.54 32.29 -15.42
N PRO A 206 -12.67 32.53 -14.73
CA PRO A 206 -13.55 33.59 -15.16
C PRO A 206 -12.72 34.86 -15.17
N ALA A 207 -12.64 35.51 -16.33
CA ALA A 207 -11.96 36.78 -16.51
C ALA A 207 -12.40 37.73 -15.40
N SER A 208 -11.45 38.23 -14.63
CA SER A 208 -11.65 39.31 -13.68
C SER A 208 -12.30 40.48 -14.42
N ALA A 209 -13.58 40.73 -14.13
CA ALA A 209 -14.23 41.95 -14.55
C ALA A 209 -13.48 43.14 -13.90
N PRO A 210 -13.24 44.24 -14.64
CA PRO A 210 -12.57 45.40 -14.08
C PRO A 210 -13.37 45.97 -12.91
N GLN A 211 -12.74 46.04 -11.73
CA GLN A 211 -13.31 46.65 -10.55
C GLN A 211 -13.55 48.15 -10.80
N GLN A 212 -14.83 48.55 -10.81
CA GLN A 212 -15.21 49.94 -10.58
C GLN A 212 -14.87 50.32 -9.13
N PRO A 213 -14.30 51.51 -8.87
CA PRO A 213 -14.05 51.97 -7.52
C PRO A 213 -15.38 52.28 -6.81
N THR A 214 -15.67 51.57 -5.73
CA THR A 214 -16.76 51.90 -4.81
C THR A 214 -16.43 53.12 -3.94
N PRO A 215 -17.42 53.96 -3.62
CA PRO A 215 -17.24 55.17 -2.84
C PRO A 215 -17.08 54.89 -1.34
N VAL A 216 -16.34 55.79 -0.69
CA VAL A 216 -16.01 55.83 0.75
C VAL A 216 -17.27 56.04 1.62
N PRO A 217 -17.48 55.25 2.69
CA PRO A 217 -18.38 55.64 3.76
C PRO A 217 -17.66 56.49 4.83
N GLN A 218 -18.25 57.63 5.18
CA GLN A 218 -17.81 58.55 6.23
C GLN A 218 -18.33 58.16 7.63
N GLN A 219 -17.46 58.39 8.63
CA GLN A 219 -17.71 58.82 10.03
C GLN A 219 -18.35 57.82 11.04
N PRO A 220 -18.23 58.02 12.38
CA PRO A 220 -17.81 59.23 13.12
C PRO A 220 -16.76 59.05 14.26
N THR A 221 -16.39 60.23 14.78
CA THR A 221 -15.51 60.65 15.87
C THR A 221 -15.59 59.92 17.22
N GLN A 222 -14.41 59.72 17.82
CA GLN A 222 -14.15 59.37 19.23
C GLN A 222 -14.51 60.51 20.21
N PRO A 223 -14.90 60.16 21.45
CA PRO A 223 -14.49 60.92 22.64
C PRO A 223 -13.50 60.14 23.53
N GLN A 224 -12.57 60.89 24.14
CA GLN A 224 -11.52 60.44 25.07
C GLN A 224 -11.97 60.33 26.53
N ALA A 225 -11.24 59.52 27.33
CA ALA A 225 -10.73 59.73 28.71
C ALA A 225 -10.83 58.46 29.61
N PRO A 226 -10.16 58.36 30.77
CA PRO A 226 -8.72 58.47 31.07
C PRO A 226 -8.14 57.24 31.84
N SER A 227 -6.87 57.37 32.25
CA SER A 227 -5.84 56.47 32.84
C SER A 227 -6.12 55.50 34.02
N THR A 228 -5.38 54.35 33.99
CA THR A 228 -4.73 53.44 35.01
C THR A 228 -5.06 53.53 36.53
N PRO A 229 -4.84 52.49 37.39
CA PRO A 229 -3.75 51.48 37.38
C PRO A 229 -4.10 50.01 37.77
N ALA A 230 -3.07 49.15 37.72
CA ALA A 230 -3.06 47.68 37.95
C ALA A 230 -3.44 47.23 39.39
N PRO A 231 -3.79 45.94 39.56
CA PRO A 231 -3.05 45.14 40.56
C PRO A 231 -2.81 43.65 40.22
N GLN A 232 -1.57 43.25 40.53
CA GLN A 232 -1.11 42.07 41.29
C GLN A 232 -1.47 40.63 40.86
N GLN A 233 -0.40 39.85 40.80
CA GLN A 233 -0.24 38.43 40.49
C GLN A 233 -0.30 37.58 41.79
N PRO A 234 -0.90 36.37 41.79
CA PRO A 234 -0.62 35.37 42.79
C PRO A 234 0.43 34.36 42.33
N THR A 235 1.34 34.06 43.25
CA THR A 235 2.40 33.04 43.25
C THR A 235 1.86 31.60 43.23
N PRO A 236 2.61 30.62 42.68
CA PRO A 236 2.53 29.23 43.09
C PRO A 236 3.75 28.76 43.93
N THR A 237 3.41 27.91 44.89
CA THR A 237 4.19 27.19 45.91
C THR A 237 5.18 26.16 45.29
N PRO A 238 6.24 25.71 45.99
CA PRO A 238 7.37 25.00 45.39
C PRO A 238 7.23 23.47 45.39
N VAL A 239 7.85 22.83 44.40
CA VAL A 239 8.03 21.36 44.29
C VAL A 239 9.41 20.96 44.86
N PRO A 240 9.55 19.84 45.62
CA PRO A 240 10.82 19.45 46.22
C PRO A 240 11.86 18.90 45.22
N GLN A 241 13.12 19.17 45.53
CA GLN A 241 14.33 18.81 44.79
C GLN A 241 14.67 17.31 44.89
N GLN A 242 15.23 16.75 43.82
CA GLN A 242 15.94 15.46 43.80
C GLN A 242 17.43 15.68 43.47
N PRO A 243 18.38 14.88 44.01
CA PRO A 243 19.78 15.25 44.09
C PRO A 243 20.57 15.11 42.79
N THR A 244 21.56 16.00 42.68
CA THR A 244 22.61 16.13 41.67
C THR A 244 23.58 14.95 41.60
N GLN A 245 24.00 14.60 40.38
CA GLN A 245 25.27 13.93 40.09
C GLN A 245 26.00 14.60 38.90
N PRO A 246 27.34 14.43 38.77
CA PRO A 246 28.25 15.49 38.33
C PRO A 246 28.50 15.56 36.82
N GLN A 247 28.87 16.76 36.37
CA GLN A 247 29.28 17.10 35.01
C GLN A 247 30.47 16.25 34.51
N ALA A 248 30.33 15.71 33.29
CA ALA A 248 31.43 15.22 32.49
C ALA A 248 31.49 15.99 31.16
N SER A 249 32.60 16.72 31.00
CA SER A 249 33.39 17.00 29.80
C SER A 249 32.72 16.95 28.42
N SER A 250 32.65 18.11 27.76
CA SER A 250 32.32 18.26 26.34
C SER A 250 33.47 17.79 25.44
N THR A 251 33.26 16.70 24.70
CA THR A 251 34.06 16.34 23.51
C THR A 251 33.40 16.90 22.24
N PRO A 252 34.17 17.31 21.22
CA PRO A 252 33.61 17.81 19.96
C PRO A 252 33.05 16.64 19.14
N VAL A 253 31.83 16.81 18.63
CA VAL A 253 31.20 15.91 17.66
C VAL A 253 31.94 16.03 16.31
N PRO A 254 32.43 14.93 15.71
CA PRO A 254 32.95 14.96 14.34
C PRO A 254 31.81 15.28 13.37
N GLN A 255 32.03 16.27 12.50
CA GLN A 255 31.13 16.61 11.40
C GLN A 255 30.92 15.39 10.49
N GLN A 256 29.66 15.00 10.35
CA GLN A 256 29.22 13.97 9.42
C GLN A 256 29.49 14.46 7.97
N PRO A 257 30.15 13.66 7.10
CA PRO A 257 30.33 14.04 5.70
C PRO A 257 28.97 14.17 5.02
N ALA A 258 28.79 15.27 4.27
CA ALA A 258 27.62 15.50 3.45
C ALA A 258 27.37 14.29 2.53
N GLN A 259 26.18 13.69 2.64
CA GLN A 259 25.74 12.69 1.68
C GLN A 259 25.63 13.33 0.28
N PRO A 260 26.13 12.68 -0.77
CA PRO A 260 25.87 13.11 -2.14
C PRO A 260 24.36 13.12 -2.38
N GLN A 261 23.82 14.30 -2.72
CA GLN A 261 22.46 14.44 -3.22
C GLN A 261 22.36 13.62 -4.50
N THR A 262 21.74 12.45 -4.40
CA THR A 262 21.29 11.70 -5.57
C THR A 262 20.24 12.57 -6.27
N PRO A 263 20.31 12.74 -7.60
CA PRO A 263 19.31 13.52 -8.30
C PRO A 263 17.95 12.86 -8.06
N GLN A 264 17.07 13.56 -7.35
CA GLN A 264 15.64 13.27 -7.38
C GLN A 264 15.23 13.46 -8.85
N THR A 265 15.16 12.38 -9.61
CA THR A 265 14.36 12.32 -10.82
C THR A 265 12.90 12.32 -10.39
N GLY A 266 12.49 13.50 -9.93
CA GLY A 266 11.20 13.76 -9.34
C GLY A 266 10.09 13.50 -10.33
N PHE A 267 9.03 12.91 -9.80
CA PHE A 267 7.68 13.04 -10.31
C PHE A 267 7.44 14.48 -10.79
N ASP A 268 7.13 14.63 -12.07
CA ASP A 268 6.79 15.89 -12.69
C ASP A 268 5.28 15.85 -12.98
N PRO A 269 4.44 16.45 -12.11
CA PRO A 269 2.99 16.49 -12.29
C PRO A 269 2.60 17.11 -13.63
N GLN A 270 3.41 18.03 -14.15
CA GLN A 270 3.18 18.69 -15.42
C GLN A 270 3.41 17.72 -16.58
N LYS A 271 4.42 16.84 -16.55
CA LYS A 271 4.60 15.80 -17.58
C LYS A 271 3.45 14.79 -17.64
N VAL A 272 2.87 14.43 -16.49
CA VAL A 272 1.72 13.52 -16.45
C VAL A 272 0.48 14.20 -17.02
N LYS A 273 0.25 15.45 -16.64
CA LYS A 273 -0.81 16.30 -17.18
C LYS A 273 -0.63 16.56 -18.68
N ASP A 274 0.60 16.79 -19.15
CA ASP A 274 0.92 17.00 -20.56
C ASP A 274 0.76 15.70 -21.37
N ALA A 275 1.03 14.55 -20.77
CA ALA A 275 0.76 13.24 -21.39
C ALA A 275 -0.76 13.00 -21.52
N LEU A 276 -1.52 13.33 -20.47
CA LEU A 276 -3.00 13.33 -20.48
C LEU A 276 -3.56 14.27 -21.55
N ASN A 277 -3.06 15.50 -21.64
CA ASN A 277 -3.52 16.49 -22.62
C ASN A 277 -3.19 16.10 -24.07
N ARG A 278 -2.00 15.52 -24.31
CA ARG A 278 -1.60 15.01 -25.64
C ARG A 278 -2.47 13.84 -26.10
N LEU A 279 -2.87 12.95 -25.19
CA LEU A 279 -3.75 11.82 -25.50
C LEU A 279 -5.21 12.24 -25.74
N MET A 280 -5.66 13.32 -25.11
CA MET A 280 -7.03 13.85 -25.25
C MET A 280 -7.23 14.78 -26.46
N GLY A 281 -6.23 14.93 -27.34
CA GLY A 281 -6.37 15.67 -28.59
C GLY A 281 -6.54 17.20 -28.43
N GLN A 282 -6.24 17.76 -27.26
CA GLN A 282 -6.25 19.20 -27.02
C GLN A 282 -4.87 19.77 -27.34
N LYS A 283 -4.71 20.32 -28.55
CA LYS A 283 -3.59 21.23 -28.89
C LYS A 283 -3.83 22.61 -28.31
#